data_AF-A0A2J6TG85-F1
#
_entry.id   AF-A0A2J6TG85-F1
#
_cell.length_a   1.000
_cell.length_b   1.000
_cell.length_c   1.000
_cell.angle_alpha   90.00
_cell.angle_beta   90.00
_cell.angle_gamma   90.00
#
_symmetry.space_group_name_H-M   'P 1'
#
loop_
_entity.id
_entity.type
_entity.pdbx_description
1 polymer ?
#
loop_
_entity_poly.entity_id
_entity_poly.type
_entity_poly.pdbx_seq_one_letter_code
_entity_poly.pdbx_strand_id
1 'polypeptide(L)'
;MAASTSSVKSKRGEFSSQDWVPHRAEIERLYLKENKGLPAVMDIMRKKHGFEASKAQYEAQFKRWGFRKNSNERHWRYAYFKSRTRKEAGKNSLIYLNNVLKPEKTVKKEFQRHVKLTEQHMPSK
;
A
#
# COMPACT_ATOMS: atom_id res chain seq x y z
N MET A 1 -11.03 15.03 47.75
CA MET A 1 -12.16 15.28 46.83
C MET A 1 -11.66 16.04 45.62
N ALA A 2 -11.39 15.35 44.51
CA ALA A 2 -11.45 15.89 43.14
C ALA A 2 -11.18 14.72 42.19
N ALA A 3 -12.27 14.15 41.65
CA ALA A 3 -12.22 13.09 40.67
C ALA A 3 -11.70 13.62 39.33
N SER A 4 -10.66 12.99 38.80
CA SER A 4 -10.19 13.22 37.42
C SER A 4 -11.24 12.69 36.46
N THR A 5 -11.95 13.58 35.78
CA THR A 5 -12.90 13.24 34.74
C THR A 5 -12.16 12.98 33.42
N SER A 6 -12.03 11.71 33.06
CA SER A 6 -11.55 11.26 31.76
C SER A 6 -12.51 11.74 30.66
N SER A 7 -12.00 12.58 29.77
CA SER A 7 -12.72 13.13 28.61
C SER A 7 -13.16 12.03 27.64
N VAL A 8 -14.46 11.77 27.59
CA VAL A 8 -15.09 10.91 26.56
C VAL A 8 -15.14 11.71 25.26
N LYS A 9 -14.19 11.47 24.35
CA LYS A 9 -14.17 12.09 23.01
C LYS A 9 -15.20 11.42 22.07
N SER A 10 -15.91 12.26 21.33
CA SER A 10 -17.03 11.99 20.41
C SER A 10 -16.84 10.84 19.40
N LYS A 11 -17.92 10.09 19.14
CA LYS A 11 -18.05 8.86 18.32
C LYS A 11 -17.92 9.00 16.78
N ARG A 12 -17.46 10.13 16.24
CA ARG A 12 -17.15 10.30 14.79
C ARG A 12 -15.87 11.11 14.60
N GLY A 13 -14.86 10.77 15.39
CA GLY A 13 -13.67 11.58 15.65
C GLY A 13 -12.80 11.87 14.42
N GLU A 14 -12.36 13.12 14.34
CA GLU A 14 -11.17 13.50 13.59
C GLU A 14 -9.96 12.76 14.19
N PHE A 15 -9.45 11.75 13.46
CA PHE A 15 -8.17 11.12 13.80
C PHE A 15 -7.03 12.00 13.31
N SER A 16 -6.20 12.47 14.23
CA SER A 16 -4.98 13.19 13.90
C SER A 16 -3.95 12.23 13.30
N SER A 17 -2.93 12.76 12.63
CA SER A 17 -1.86 11.92 12.04
C SER A 17 -1.13 11.06 13.09
N GLN A 18 -1.08 11.50 14.35
CA GLN A 18 -0.41 10.80 15.43
C GLN A 18 -1.20 9.56 15.88
N ASP A 19 -2.53 9.61 15.83
CA ASP A 19 -3.40 8.47 16.22
C ASP A 19 -3.19 7.26 15.30
N TRP A 20 -2.73 7.48 14.07
CA TRP A 20 -2.47 6.41 13.10
C TRP A 20 -1.12 5.72 13.29
N VAL A 21 -0.15 6.37 13.95
CA VAL A 21 1.23 5.88 14.07
C VAL A 21 1.29 4.51 14.76
N PRO A 22 0.61 4.29 15.91
CA PRO A 22 0.63 2.98 16.59
C PRO A 22 0.03 1.86 15.75
N HIS A 23 -0.89 2.19 14.84
CA HIS A 23 -1.63 1.23 14.03
C HIS A 23 -1.01 0.96 12.66
N ARG A 24 -0.03 1.78 12.24
CA ARG A 24 0.54 1.71 10.90
C ARG A 24 1.05 0.32 10.54
N ALA A 25 1.82 -0.31 11.43
CA ALA A 25 2.43 -1.62 11.16
C ALA A 25 1.38 -2.73 10.99
N GLU A 26 0.34 -2.73 11.81
CA GLU A 26 -0.76 -3.70 11.71
C GLU A 26 -1.56 -3.47 10.44
N ILE A 27 -1.90 -2.22 10.13
CA ILE A 27 -2.62 -1.88 8.90
C ILE A 27 -1.79 -2.24 7.66
N GLU A 28 -0.48 -2.00 7.67
CA GLU A 28 0.44 -2.42 6.60
C GLU A 28 0.41 -3.94 6.40
N ARG A 29 0.47 -4.72 7.50
CA ARG A 29 0.38 -6.17 7.46
C ARG A 29 -0.95 -6.63 6.85
N LEU A 30 -2.08 -6.14 7.37
CA LEU A 30 -3.41 -6.55 6.93
C LEU A 30 -3.67 -6.15 5.47
N TYR A 31 -3.35 -4.91 5.10
CA TYR A 31 -3.70 -4.35 3.79
C TYR A 31 -2.75 -4.77 2.67
N LEU A 32 -1.43 -4.75 2.91
CA LEU A 32 -0.42 -5.00 1.88
C LEU A 32 0.12 -6.44 1.89
N LYS A 33 0.38 -7.01 3.07
CA LYS A 33 0.99 -8.35 3.18
C LYS A 33 -0.07 -9.46 3.09
N GLU A 34 -1.16 -9.33 3.82
CA GLU A 34 -2.29 -10.28 3.83
C GLU A 34 -3.34 -9.96 2.74
N ASN A 35 -3.15 -8.88 1.98
CA ASN A 35 -4.01 -8.44 0.88
C ASN A 35 -5.50 -8.28 1.25
N LYS A 36 -5.85 -8.00 2.51
CA LYS A 36 -7.24 -7.82 2.93
C LYS A 36 -7.87 -6.58 2.31
N GLY A 37 -9.14 -6.65 1.95
CA GLY A 37 -9.90 -5.49 1.48
C GLY A 37 -10.03 -4.42 2.57
N LEU A 38 -10.17 -3.16 2.19
CA LEU A 38 -10.33 -2.05 3.14
C LEU A 38 -11.46 -2.30 4.17
N PRO A 39 -12.66 -2.81 3.80
CA PRO A 39 -13.70 -3.12 4.78
C PRO A 39 -13.26 -4.13 5.84
N ALA A 40 -12.51 -5.16 5.45
CA ALA A 40 -12.00 -6.17 6.37
C ALA A 40 -10.89 -5.60 7.30
N VAL A 41 -10.03 -4.72 6.79
CA VAL A 41 -9.05 -4.00 7.61
C VAL A 41 -9.75 -3.15 8.66
N MET A 42 -10.76 -2.36 8.25
CA MET A 42 -11.56 -1.53 9.16
C MET A 42 -12.24 -2.37 10.25
N ASP A 43 -12.81 -3.51 9.88
CA ASP A 43 -13.47 -4.43 10.82
C ASP A 43 -12.49 -5.01 11.85
N ILE A 44 -11.29 -5.39 11.41
CA ILE A 44 -10.24 -5.91 12.30
C ILE A 44 -9.74 -4.82 13.24
N MET A 45 -9.50 -3.61 12.71
CA MET A 45 -9.03 -2.47 13.51
C MET A 45 -10.07 -2.03 14.54
N ARG A 46 -11.36 -2.05 14.19
CA ARG A 46 -12.46 -1.83 15.13
C ARG A 46 -12.46 -2.90 16.23
N LYS A 47 -12.47 -4.18 15.86
CA LYS A 47 -12.61 -5.30 16.82
C LYS A 47 -11.40 -5.49 17.74
N LYS A 48 -10.18 -5.33 17.22
CA LYS A 48 -8.94 -5.59 17.99
C LYS A 48 -8.39 -4.36 18.70
N HIS A 49 -8.61 -3.17 18.15
CA HIS A 49 -7.97 -1.94 18.63
C HIS A 49 -8.97 -0.84 19.02
N GLY A 50 -10.27 -1.06 18.84
CA GLY A 50 -11.29 -0.03 19.06
C GLY A 50 -11.16 1.17 18.10
N PHE A 51 -10.42 1.01 16.99
CA PHE A 51 -10.06 2.10 16.10
C PHE A 51 -11.12 2.29 15.01
N GLU A 52 -12.10 3.15 15.29
CA GLU A 52 -13.29 3.38 14.47
C GLU A 52 -13.16 4.59 13.52
N ALA A 53 -12.16 4.56 12.64
CA ALA A 53 -12.04 5.55 11.57
C ALA A 53 -12.96 5.25 10.37
N SER A 54 -13.44 6.30 9.70
CA SER A 54 -14.27 6.18 8.50
C SER A 54 -13.46 5.69 7.30
N LYS A 55 -14.16 5.14 6.30
CA LYS A 55 -13.54 4.66 5.05
C LYS A 55 -12.70 5.76 4.38
N ALA A 56 -13.24 6.98 4.32
CA ALA A 56 -12.55 8.13 3.72
C ALA A 56 -11.26 8.50 4.47
N GLN A 57 -11.26 8.39 5.81
CA GLN A 57 -10.06 8.64 6.62
C GLN A 57 -8.98 7.57 6.36
N TYR A 58 -9.36 6.29 6.26
CA TYR A 58 -8.43 5.23 5.86
C TYR A 58 -7.85 5.46 4.46
N GLU A 59 -8.69 5.80 3.47
CA GLU A 59 -8.23 6.06 2.10
C GLU A 59 -7.27 7.26 2.05
N ALA A 60 -7.58 8.34 2.75
CA ALA A 60 -6.70 9.49 2.89
C ALA A 60 -5.37 9.09 3.55
N GLN A 61 -5.41 8.31 4.63
CA GLN A 61 -4.20 7.87 5.31
C GLN A 61 -3.37 6.91 4.45
N PHE A 62 -4.00 6.01 3.69
CA PHE A 62 -3.30 5.09 2.79
C PHE A 62 -2.62 5.85 1.66
N LYS A 63 -3.28 6.90 1.15
CA LYS A 63 -2.65 7.80 0.17
C LYS A 63 -1.43 8.49 0.78
N ARG A 64 -1.51 8.99 2.02
CA ARG A 64 -0.39 9.63 2.73
C ARG A 64 0.78 8.67 2.97
N TRP A 65 0.50 7.42 3.34
CA TRP A 65 1.52 6.38 3.52
C TRP A 65 2.01 5.73 2.23
N GLY A 66 1.38 6.03 1.09
CA GLY A 66 1.68 5.39 -0.18
C GLY A 66 1.21 3.94 -0.28
N PHE A 67 0.29 3.49 0.57
CA PHE A 67 -0.24 2.13 0.56
C PHE A 67 -1.12 1.91 -0.67
N ARG A 68 -0.59 1.17 -1.64
CA ARG A 68 -1.31 0.81 -2.87
C ARG A 68 -1.35 -0.71 -3.03
N LYS A 69 -2.45 -1.25 -3.50
CA LYS A 69 -2.50 -2.67 -3.87
C LYS A 69 -1.92 -2.92 -5.25
N ASN A 70 -2.20 -1.98 -6.15
CA ASN A 70 -1.84 -2.07 -7.55
C ASN A 70 -0.80 -0.99 -7.87
N SER A 71 0.23 -1.38 -8.61
CA SER A 71 1.10 -0.42 -9.28
C SER A 71 0.55 -0.06 -10.63
N ASN A 72 0.84 1.17 -11.05
CA ASN A 72 0.50 1.61 -12.40
C ASN A 72 1.52 1.07 -13.41
N GLU A 73 1.14 1.11 -14.68
CA GLU A 73 1.97 0.70 -15.80
C GLU A 73 3.34 1.40 -15.80
N ARG A 74 3.38 2.70 -15.51
CA ARG A 74 4.62 3.48 -15.47
C ARG A 74 5.63 2.91 -14.49
N HIS A 75 5.19 2.50 -13.28
CA HIS A 75 6.08 1.87 -12.31
C HIS A 75 6.59 0.51 -12.79
N TRP A 76 5.73 -0.32 -13.38
CA TRP A 76 6.13 -1.62 -13.92
C TRP A 76 7.11 -1.50 -15.08
N ARG A 77 6.90 -0.52 -15.97
CA ARG A 77 7.80 -0.21 -17.08
C ARG A 77 9.16 0.28 -16.60
N TYR A 78 9.20 1.17 -15.62
CA TYR A 78 10.45 1.61 -14.98
C TYR A 78 11.20 0.42 -14.36
N ALA A 79 10.50 -0.39 -13.57
CA ALA A 79 11.06 -1.58 -12.94
C ALA A 79 11.60 -2.58 -13.97
N TYR A 80 10.89 -2.78 -15.09
CA TYR A 80 11.33 -3.62 -16.19
C TYR A 80 12.65 -3.12 -16.79
N PHE A 81 12.71 -1.87 -17.26
CA PHE A 81 13.93 -1.34 -17.89
C PHE A 81 15.10 -1.35 -16.93
N LYS A 82 14.90 -0.96 -15.66
CA LYS A 82 15.97 -0.99 -14.66
C LYS A 82 16.44 -2.41 -14.36
N SER A 83 15.53 -3.38 -14.31
CA SER A 83 15.89 -4.79 -14.12
C SER A 83 16.68 -5.35 -15.30
N ARG A 84 16.34 -4.96 -16.54
CA ARG A 84 17.04 -5.37 -17.75
C ARG A 84 18.48 -4.85 -17.78
N THR A 85 18.67 -3.55 -17.58
CA THR A 85 20.01 -2.94 -17.52
C THR A 85 20.87 -3.54 -16.41
N ARG A 86 20.28 -3.88 -15.25
CA ARG A 86 21.02 -4.56 -14.16
C ARG A 86 21.41 -5.99 -14.54
N LYS A 87 20.54 -6.73 -15.22
CA LYS A 87 20.82 -8.08 -15.69
C LYS A 87 21.94 -8.09 -16.73
N GLU A 88 21.95 -7.14 -17.66
CA GLU A 88 23.04 -6.94 -18.63
C GLU A 88 24.38 -6.68 -17.93
N ALA A 89 24.37 -5.98 -16.80
CA ALA A 89 25.53 -5.78 -15.93
C ALA A 89 25.81 -6.95 -14.96
N GLY A 90 25.19 -8.12 -15.16
CA GLY A 90 25.39 -9.32 -14.32
C GLY A 90 24.76 -9.27 -12.92
N LYS A 91 23.88 -8.29 -12.64
CA LYS A 91 23.26 -8.08 -11.32
C LYS A 91 21.81 -8.52 -11.30
N ASN A 92 21.48 -9.43 -10.38
CA ASN A 92 20.09 -9.79 -10.09
C ASN A 92 19.37 -8.68 -9.31
N SER A 93 18.06 -8.57 -9.49
CA SER A 93 17.22 -7.54 -8.87
C SER A 93 16.00 -8.17 -8.22
N LEU A 94 15.82 -7.93 -6.92
CA LEU A 94 14.57 -8.19 -6.21
C LEU A 94 13.68 -6.96 -6.30
N ILE A 95 12.41 -7.14 -6.62
CA ILE A 95 11.47 -6.04 -6.81
C ILE A 95 10.55 -5.97 -5.60
N TYR A 96 10.65 -4.84 -4.90
CA TYR A 96 9.76 -4.50 -3.79
C TYR A 96 8.72 -3.51 -4.27
N LEU A 97 7.49 -3.73 -3.85
CA LEU A 97 6.36 -2.85 -4.15
C LEU A 97 5.59 -2.64 -2.85
N ASN A 98 5.60 -1.40 -2.37
CA ASN A 98 5.09 -1.00 -1.06
C ASN A 98 5.66 -1.87 0.07
N ASN A 99 7.00 -1.99 0.09
CA ASN A 99 7.78 -2.80 1.04
C ASN A 99 7.50 -4.31 1.02
N VAL A 100 6.70 -4.79 0.07
CA VAL A 100 6.44 -6.23 -0.11
C VAL A 100 7.29 -6.74 -1.27
N LEU A 101 8.15 -7.71 -1.00
CA LEU A 101 8.88 -8.44 -2.03
C LEU A 101 7.87 -9.14 -2.94
N LYS A 102 7.94 -8.88 -4.24
CA LYS A 102 7.10 -9.56 -5.21
C LYS A 102 7.79 -10.83 -5.71
N PRO A 103 7.08 -11.99 -5.72
CA PRO A 103 7.62 -13.20 -6.31
C PRO A 103 7.98 -12.98 -7.77
N GLU A 104 9.08 -13.59 -8.22
CA GLU A 104 9.58 -13.41 -9.58
C GLU A 104 8.52 -13.79 -10.64
N LYS A 105 7.72 -14.83 -10.37
CA LYS A 105 6.59 -15.23 -11.25
C LYS A 105 5.58 -14.11 -11.43
N THR A 106 5.24 -13.39 -10.35
CA THR A 106 4.32 -12.24 -10.40
C THR A 106 4.97 -11.09 -11.15
N VAL A 107 6.23 -10.79 -10.88
CA VAL A 107 6.99 -9.73 -11.58
C VAL A 107 7.02 -9.98 -13.08
N LYS A 108 7.35 -11.21 -13.52
CA LYS A 108 7.38 -11.58 -14.93
C LYS A 108 6.01 -11.39 -15.61
N LYS A 109 4.92 -11.81 -14.96
CA LYS A 109 3.56 -11.60 -15.47
C LYS A 109 3.23 -10.11 -15.63
N GLU A 110 3.55 -9.29 -14.62
CA GLU A 110 3.29 -7.85 -14.64
C GLU A 110 4.14 -7.12 -15.69
N PHE A 111 5.39 -7.53 -15.88
CA PHE A 111 6.23 -7.04 -16.98
C PHE A 111 5.63 -7.38 -18.35
N GLN A 112 5.21 -8.63 -18.56
CA GLN A 112 4.57 -9.04 -19.82
C GLN A 112 3.28 -8.27 -20.07
N ARG A 113 2.47 -8.06 -19.04
CA ARG A 113 1.23 -7.29 -19.12
C ARG A 113 1.53 -5.86 -19.54
N HIS A 114 2.40 -5.16 -18.83
CA HIS A 114 2.55 -3.72 -18.99
C HIS A 114 3.55 -3.29 -20.06
N VAL A 115 4.53 -4.11 -20.43
CA VAL A 115 5.53 -3.74 -21.44
C VAL A 115 5.07 -4.08 -22.85
N LYS A 116 4.46 -5.26 -23.07
CA LYS A 116 3.97 -5.66 -24.39
C LYS A 116 2.76 -4.83 -24.85
N LEU A 117 1.87 -4.46 -23.92
CA LEU A 117 0.70 -3.64 -24.23
C LEU A 117 1.09 -2.22 -24.70
N THR A 118 2.15 -1.62 -24.17
CA THR A 118 2.59 -0.29 -24.63
C THR A 118 3.44 -0.30 -25.89
N GLU A 119 4.12 -1.39 -26.24
CA GLU A 119 4.86 -1.48 -27.52
C GLU A 119 3.93 -1.39 -28.74
N GLN A 120 2.63 -1.69 -28.58
CA GLN A 120 1.63 -1.51 -29.65
C GLN A 120 1.08 -0.09 -29.79
N HIS A 121 1.51 0.87 -28.96
CA HIS A 121 0.94 2.24 -28.97
C HIS A 121 1.97 3.38 -28.82
N MET A 122 3.20 3.18 -29.28
CA MET A 122 4.10 4.33 -29.51
C MET A 122 3.80 4.93 -30.88
N PRO A 123 3.36 6.21 -31.00
CA PRO A 123 3.51 6.93 -32.25
C PRO A 123 5.00 7.02 -32.52
N SER A 124 5.41 6.59 -33.72
CA SER A 124 6.77 6.81 -34.20
C SER A 124 7.13 8.28 -33.99
N LYS A 125 8.31 8.53 -33.40
CA LYS A 125 8.98 9.81 -33.65
C LYS A 125 9.33 9.89 -35.12
#